data_AF-A0A5S3Q5W6-F1
#
_entry.id   AF-A0A5S3Q5W6-F1
#
_cell.length_a   1.000
_cell.length_b   1.000
_cell.length_c   1.000
_cell.angle_alpha   90.00
_cell.angle_beta   90.00
_cell.angle_gamma   90.00
#
_symmetry.space_group_name_H-M   'P 1'
#
loop_
_entity.id
_entity.type
_entity.pdbx_description
1 polymer ?
#
loop_
_entity_poly.entity_id
_entity_poly.type
_entity_poly.pdbx_seq_one_letter_code
_entity_poly.pdbx_strand_id
1 'polypeptide(L)'
;MKKNHKTYLLLAVVLGIWGIIGFKFLSAVNPSTQEIAQVTSEQTFIPKKIKERETFSIVADYRDPFLGTVQAPKKKVVKRKSVPTIKKEVVPTKSIQYTGFITDKSSKQKIFFVTVDGKQQMMSLNDTFQEVKLIRGTKSSIRVKYDGRTQNISLTE
;
A
#
# COMPACT_ATOMS: atom_id res chain seq x y z
N MET A 1 8.30 80.69 -24.04
CA MET A 1 8.57 79.31 -23.57
C MET A 1 7.24 78.62 -23.27
N LYS A 2 6.83 77.62 -24.05
CA LYS A 2 5.58 76.88 -23.81
C LYS A 2 5.78 75.95 -22.60
N LYS A 3 4.93 76.08 -21.58
CA LYS A 3 5.03 75.27 -20.36
C LYS A 3 4.40 73.89 -20.60
N ASN A 4 5.22 72.84 -20.57
CA ASN A 4 4.80 71.47 -20.90
C ASN A 4 4.21 70.73 -19.69
N HIS A 5 3.22 71.32 -19.03
CA HIS A 5 2.64 70.80 -17.78
C HIS A 5 2.11 69.36 -17.91
N LYS A 6 1.56 69.01 -19.08
CA LYS A 6 1.08 67.64 -19.36
C LYS A 6 2.23 66.62 -19.36
N THR A 7 3.39 66.99 -19.87
CA THR A 7 4.57 66.13 -19.90
C THR A 7 5.13 65.92 -18.50
N TYR A 8 5.18 66.96 -17.67
CA TYR A 8 5.60 66.82 -16.27
C TYR A 8 4.62 65.99 -15.44
N LEU A 9 3.31 66.17 -15.66
CA LEU A 9 2.29 65.33 -15.03
C LEU A 9 2.44 63.86 -15.44
N LEU A 10 2.63 63.60 -16.74
CA LEU A 10 2.83 62.25 -17.26
C LEU A 10 4.10 61.62 -16.66
N LEU A 11 5.20 62.38 -16.58
CA LEU A 11 6.46 61.92 -16.02
C LEU A 11 6.30 61.56 -14.53
N ALA A 12 5.60 62.38 -13.75
CA ALA A 12 5.33 62.10 -12.34
C ALA A 12 4.51 60.81 -12.16
N VAL A 13 3.51 60.58 -13.00
CA VAL A 13 2.71 59.35 -12.98
C VAL A 13 3.57 58.12 -13.34
N VAL A 14 4.41 58.23 -14.37
CA VAL A 14 5.31 57.14 -14.78
C VAL A 14 6.30 56.79 -13.67
N LEU A 15 6.91 57.79 -13.02
CA LEU A 15 7.79 57.56 -11.87
C LEU A 15 7.06 56.92 -10.69
N GLY A 16 5.81 57.31 -10.44
CA GLY A 16 4.97 56.68 -9.41
C GLY A 16 4.74 55.19 -9.67
N ILE A 17 4.39 54.83 -10.91
CA ILE A 17 4.17 53.44 -11.30
C ILE A 17 5.47 52.63 -11.15
N TRP A 18 6.60 53.14 -11.65
CA TRP A 18 7.89 52.47 -11.52
C TRP A 18 8.38 52.36 -10.08
N GLY A 19 8.12 53.36 -9.24
CA GLY A 19 8.42 53.31 -7.81
C GLY A 19 7.65 52.21 -7.09
N ILE A 20 6.35 52.08 -7.38
CA ILE A 20 5.50 51.01 -6.80
C ILE A 20 5.99 49.63 -7.26
N ILE A 21 6.28 49.46 -8.55
CA ILE A 21 6.79 48.20 -9.10
C ILE A 21 8.14 47.84 -8.46
N GLY A 22 9.06 48.80 -8.37
CA GLY A 22 10.37 48.60 -7.76
C GLY A 22 10.28 48.23 -6.28
N PHE A 23 9.41 48.90 -5.51
CA PHE A 23 9.18 48.56 -4.10
C PHE A 23 8.64 47.14 -3.93
N LYS A 24 7.61 46.78 -4.70
CA LYS A 24 7.04 45.42 -4.66
C LYS A 24 8.06 44.34 -5.05
N PHE A 25 8.90 44.62 -6.03
CA PHE A 25 9.96 43.70 -6.45
C PHE A 25 10.97 43.47 -5.32
N LEU A 26 11.45 44.54 -4.67
CA LEU A 26 12.38 44.46 -3.55
C LEU A 26 11.79 43.72 -2.34
N SER A 27 10.51 43.94 -2.02
CA SER A 27 9.82 43.20 -0.95
C SER A 27 9.60 41.72 -1.27
N ALA A 28 9.45 41.36 -2.55
CA ALA A 28 9.27 39.98 -2.97
C ALA A 28 10.59 39.18 -2.98
N VAL A 29 11.73 39.81 -3.29
CA VAL A 29 13.03 39.14 -3.29
C VAL A 29 13.64 38.98 -1.90
N ASN A 30 13.23 39.82 -0.94
CA ASN A 30 13.64 39.72 0.47
C ASN A 30 12.40 39.51 1.36
N PRO A 31 11.74 38.34 1.30
CA PRO A 31 10.67 38.05 2.22
C PRO A 31 11.24 38.04 3.63
N SER A 32 10.76 38.94 4.50
CA SER A 32 11.01 38.81 5.94
C SER A 32 10.47 37.44 6.35
N THR A 33 11.34 36.58 6.86
CA THR A 33 10.98 35.24 7.34
C THR A 33 9.76 35.37 8.23
N GLN A 34 8.60 34.93 7.73
CA GLN A 34 7.43 34.78 8.58
C GLN A 34 7.76 33.63 9.52
N GLU A 35 7.91 33.93 10.80
CA GLU A 35 7.96 32.89 11.82
C GLU A 35 6.62 32.15 11.79
N ILE A 36 6.60 31.02 11.10
CA ILE A 36 5.48 30.09 11.16
C ILE A 36 5.49 29.58 12.60
N ALA A 37 4.58 30.08 13.42
CA ALA A 37 4.36 29.56 14.76
C ALA A 37 4.06 28.06 14.65
N GLN A 38 5.04 27.22 15.01
CA GLN A 38 4.84 25.79 15.09
C GLN A 38 3.85 25.52 16.22
N VAL A 39 2.62 25.19 15.85
CA VAL A 39 1.62 24.71 16.81
C VAL A 39 2.03 23.30 17.22
N THR A 40 2.82 23.18 18.28
CA THR A 40 3.08 21.91 18.94
C THR A 40 1.79 21.50 19.64
N SER A 41 1.01 20.63 19.00
CA SER A 41 -0.11 19.96 19.67
C SER A 41 0.46 18.82 20.51
N GLU A 42 0.53 19.03 21.83
CA GLU A 42 0.80 17.94 22.77
C GLU A 42 -0.43 17.03 22.85
N GLN A 43 -0.46 16.00 22.01
CA GLN A 43 -1.47 14.94 22.14
C GLN A 43 -0.97 13.89 23.11
N THR A 44 -1.54 13.89 24.32
CA THR A 44 -1.21 12.90 25.35
C THR A 44 -1.76 11.53 24.96
N PHE A 45 -0.87 10.57 24.78
CA PHE A 45 -1.21 9.19 24.39
C PHE A 45 -1.79 8.40 25.57
N ILE A 46 -3.01 7.90 25.43
CA ILE A 46 -3.62 6.99 26.42
C ILE A 46 -3.67 5.57 25.82
N PRO A 47 -2.81 4.64 26.26
CA PRO A 47 -2.81 3.28 25.74
C PRO A 47 -4.05 2.52 26.18
N LYS A 48 -4.76 1.92 25.20
CA LYS A 48 -5.92 1.06 25.46
C LYS A 48 -5.45 -0.31 25.95
N LYS A 49 -6.00 -0.79 27.08
CA LYS A 49 -5.71 -2.14 27.59
C LYS A 49 -6.17 -3.21 26.59
N ILE A 50 -5.24 -4.05 26.18
CA ILE A 50 -5.46 -5.17 25.26
C ILE A 50 -5.93 -6.38 26.08
N LYS A 51 -7.04 -7.01 25.70
CA LYS A 51 -7.47 -8.29 26.28
C LYS A 51 -6.65 -9.43 25.66
N GLU A 52 -6.22 -10.37 26.48
CA GLU A 52 -5.52 -11.58 26.01
C GLU A 52 -6.43 -12.40 25.09
N ARG A 53 -5.86 -12.89 23.99
CA ARG A 53 -6.58 -13.72 23.02
C ARG A 53 -6.47 -15.19 23.42
N GLU A 54 -7.57 -15.91 23.29
CA GLU A 54 -7.59 -17.35 23.49
C GLU A 54 -6.64 -18.05 22.50
N THR A 55 -5.75 -18.88 23.05
CA THR A 55 -4.78 -19.66 22.27
C THR A 55 -5.31 -21.07 22.08
N PHE A 56 -5.42 -21.50 20.83
CA PHE A 56 -5.81 -22.87 20.49
C PHE A 56 -4.60 -23.67 19.99
N SER A 57 -4.54 -24.95 20.35
CA SER A 57 -3.52 -25.90 19.88
C SER A 57 -4.07 -26.75 18.73
N ILE A 58 -3.27 -26.93 17.67
CA ILE A 58 -3.62 -27.76 16.52
C ILE A 58 -2.81 -29.05 16.59
N VAL A 59 -3.50 -30.21 16.54
CA VAL A 59 -2.87 -31.53 16.36
C VAL A 59 -2.90 -31.88 14.89
N ALA A 60 -1.73 -31.83 14.22
CA ALA A 60 -1.59 -32.04 12.79
C ALA A 60 -1.09 -33.47 12.45
N ASP A 61 -1.90 -34.48 12.75
CA ASP A 61 -1.61 -35.89 12.39
C ASP A 61 -2.20 -36.27 11.02
N TYR A 62 -1.61 -35.74 9.93
CA TYR A 62 -2.00 -36.13 8.57
C TYR A 62 -0.81 -36.20 7.60
N ARG A 63 -0.99 -36.95 6.53
CA ARG A 63 0.02 -37.20 5.49
C ARG A 63 0.15 -36.02 4.53
N ASP A 64 1.38 -35.63 4.26
CA ASP A 64 1.75 -34.58 3.31
C ASP A 64 1.27 -34.90 1.87
N PRO A 65 0.37 -34.09 1.27
CA PRO A 65 -0.20 -34.36 -0.04
C PRO A 65 0.69 -33.92 -1.21
N PHE A 66 1.90 -33.41 -0.94
CA PHE A 66 2.79 -32.89 -1.97
C PHE A 66 4.00 -33.81 -2.26
N LEU A 67 4.39 -34.66 -1.32
CA LEU A 67 5.44 -35.67 -1.54
C LEU A 67 4.80 -37.04 -1.76
N GLY A 68 4.86 -37.53 -2.99
CA GLY A 68 4.32 -38.84 -3.42
C GLY A 68 5.06 -40.07 -2.87
N THR A 69 5.70 -39.98 -1.71
CA THR A 69 6.40 -41.13 -1.10
C THR A 69 5.39 -42.08 -0.48
N VAL A 70 5.21 -43.25 -1.09
CA VAL A 70 4.35 -44.33 -0.57
C VAL A 70 5.01 -44.96 0.65
N GLN A 71 4.65 -44.49 1.86
CA GLN A 71 5.01 -45.19 3.09
C GLN A 71 4.08 -46.41 3.23
N ALA A 72 4.66 -47.61 3.29
CA ALA A 72 3.91 -48.82 3.56
C ALA A 72 3.21 -48.72 4.94
N PRO A 73 1.96 -49.17 5.06
CA PRO A 73 1.20 -49.01 6.31
C PRO A 73 1.88 -49.74 7.45
N LYS A 74 2.26 -49.02 8.51
CA LYS A 74 2.68 -49.62 9.77
C LYS A 74 1.54 -50.51 10.30
N LYS A 75 1.84 -51.76 10.64
CA LYS A 75 0.87 -52.72 11.18
C LYS A 75 0.16 -52.13 12.40
N LYS A 76 -1.18 -52.20 12.35
CA LYS A 76 -2.15 -51.52 13.23
C LYS A 76 -2.04 -51.95 14.69
N VAL A 77 -2.29 -51.03 15.62
CA VAL A 77 -3.01 -51.38 16.85
C VAL A 77 -3.97 -50.25 17.31
N VAL A 78 -5.19 -50.68 17.65
CA VAL A 78 -6.32 -50.03 18.36
C VAL A 78 -7.26 -49.09 17.58
N LYS A 79 -8.52 -49.56 17.46
CA LYS A 79 -9.72 -48.88 16.93
C LYS A 79 -10.20 -47.76 17.87
N ARG A 80 -10.53 -46.56 17.36
CA ARG A 80 -11.52 -45.65 17.97
C ARG A 80 -12.36 -44.92 16.90
N LYS A 81 -13.61 -44.61 17.28
CA LYS A 81 -14.83 -44.41 16.48
C LYS A 81 -14.77 -43.39 15.33
N SER A 82 -15.56 -43.65 14.28
CA SER A 82 -15.81 -42.77 13.13
C SER A 82 -16.50 -41.46 13.52
N VAL A 83 -15.97 -40.33 13.06
CA VAL A 83 -16.57 -38.99 13.21
C VAL A 83 -17.15 -38.56 11.84
N PRO A 84 -18.34 -37.93 11.79
CA PRO A 84 -19.07 -37.66 10.55
C PRO A 84 -18.37 -36.62 9.67
N THR A 85 -18.51 -36.82 8.35
CA THR A 85 -17.93 -35.96 7.31
C THR A 85 -18.69 -34.65 7.18
N ILE A 86 -18.01 -33.53 7.45
CA ILE A 86 -18.55 -32.17 7.27
C ILE A 86 -18.55 -31.84 5.78
N LYS A 87 -19.70 -31.45 5.24
CA LYS A 87 -19.85 -30.97 3.85
C LYS A 87 -19.01 -29.70 3.67
N LYS A 88 -18.09 -29.69 2.72
CA LYS A 88 -17.32 -28.48 2.37
C LYS A 88 -18.26 -27.43 1.79
N GLU A 89 -18.33 -26.28 2.44
CA GLU A 89 -18.99 -25.09 1.93
C GLU A 89 -18.28 -24.63 0.64
N VAL A 90 -19.08 -24.21 -0.35
CA VAL A 90 -18.61 -23.70 -1.63
C VAL A 90 -18.10 -22.29 -1.39
N VAL A 91 -16.78 -22.13 -1.33
CA VAL A 91 -16.17 -20.81 -1.08
C VAL A 91 -16.34 -19.92 -2.32
N PRO A 92 -16.79 -18.66 -2.14
CA PRO A 92 -16.92 -17.71 -3.24
C PRO A 92 -15.53 -17.46 -3.87
N THR A 93 -15.48 -17.54 -5.21
CA THR A 93 -14.26 -17.29 -5.96
C THR A 93 -14.04 -15.78 -6.07
N LYS A 94 -12.93 -15.27 -5.50
CA LYS A 94 -12.51 -13.87 -5.68
C LYS A 94 -11.90 -13.65 -7.07
N SER A 95 -12.14 -12.48 -7.64
CA SER A 95 -11.52 -12.07 -8.91
C SER A 95 -10.16 -11.45 -8.63
N ILE A 96 -9.08 -12.14 -9.00
CA ILE A 96 -7.71 -11.70 -8.76
C ILE A 96 -7.01 -11.51 -10.10
N GLN A 97 -6.44 -10.33 -10.33
CA GLN A 97 -5.74 -9.97 -11.56
C GLN A 97 -4.36 -9.43 -11.23
N TYR A 98 -3.40 -9.69 -12.12
CA TYR A 98 -2.03 -9.19 -12.02
C TYR A 98 -1.80 -8.14 -13.10
N THR A 99 -1.58 -6.90 -12.69
CA THR A 99 -1.52 -5.75 -13.62
C THR A 99 -0.08 -5.32 -13.93
N GLY A 100 0.92 -5.73 -13.13
CA GLY A 100 2.32 -5.44 -13.41
C GLY A 100 3.20 -5.36 -12.18
N PHE A 101 4.48 -4.99 -12.35
CA PHE A 101 5.43 -4.87 -11.25
C PHE A 101 6.39 -3.70 -11.45
N ILE A 102 6.92 -3.18 -10.36
CA ILE A 102 8.03 -2.24 -10.32
C ILE A 102 9.13 -2.79 -9.41
N THR A 103 10.34 -2.29 -9.61
CA THR A 103 11.46 -2.54 -8.70
C THR A 103 11.91 -1.20 -8.14
N ASP A 104 11.90 -1.07 -6.82
CA ASP A 104 12.43 0.11 -6.15
C ASP A 104 13.95 0.20 -6.43
N LYS A 105 14.41 1.37 -6.88
CA LYS A 105 15.81 1.61 -7.21
C LYS A 105 16.69 1.69 -5.96
N SER A 106 16.12 2.09 -4.82
CA SER A 106 16.84 2.27 -3.56
C SER A 106 17.01 0.92 -2.83
N SER A 107 15.90 0.24 -2.55
CA SER A 107 15.91 -1.03 -1.78
C SER A 107 16.07 -2.30 -2.63
N LYS A 108 16.02 -2.19 -3.98
CA LYS A 108 15.93 -3.32 -4.92
C LYS A 108 14.71 -4.22 -4.67
N GLN A 109 13.73 -3.76 -3.89
CA GLN A 109 12.51 -4.49 -3.58
C GLN A 109 11.56 -4.51 -4.77
N LYS A 110 11.00 -5.68 -5.08
CA LYS A 110 9.98 -5.83 -6.13
C LYS A 110 8.60 -5.63 -5.53
N ILE A 111 7.83 -4.74 -6.14
CA ILE A 111 6.46 -4.43 -5.77
C ILE A 111 5.57 -4.82 -6.93
N PHE A 112 4.49 -5.55 -6.65
CA PHE A 112 3.56 -6.09 -7.64
C PHE A 112 2.21 -5.40 -7.49
N PHE A 113 1.60 -5.03 -8.61
CA PHE A 113 0.25 -4.49 -8.68
C PHE A 113 -0.74 -5.65 -8.80
N VAL A 114 -1.52 -5.86 -7.76
CA VAL A 114 -2.51 -6.94 -7.68
C VAL A 114 -3.88 -6.33 -7.48
N THR A 115 -4.82 -6.68 -8.34
CA THR A 115 -6.22 -6.24 -8.25
C THR A 115 -7.05 -7.37 -7.69
N VAL A 116 -7.65 -7.17 -6.52
CA VAL A 116 -8.56 -8.13 -5.88
C VAL A 116 -9.95 -7.50 -5.82
N ASP A 117 -10.93 -8.17 -6.42
CA ASP A 117 -12.34 -7.73 -6.49
C ASP A 117 -12.48 -6.26 -6.96
N GLY A 118 -11.69 -5.88 -7.96
CA GLY A 118 -11.69 -4.54 -8.56
C GLY A 118 -10.87 -3.47 -7.81
N LYS A 119 -10.23 -3.81 -6.68
CA LYS A 119 -9.35 -2.89 -5.94
C LYS A 119 -7.89 -3.25 -6.14
N GLN A 120 -7.12 -2.33 -6.72
CA GLN A 120 -5.69 -2.50 -6.96
C GLN A 120 -4.87 -2.15 -5.72
N GLN A 121 -3.92 -3.00 -5.38
CA GLN A 121 -2.98 -2.81 -4.28
C GLN A 121 -1.54 -3.08 -4.74
N MET A 122 -0.61 -2.26 -4.27
CA MET A 122 0.82 -2.51 -4.36
C MET A 122 1.21 -3.50 -3.26
N MET A 123 1.73 -4.66 -3.65
CA MET A 123 2.07 -5.76 -2.74
C MET A 123 3.52 -6.17 -2.91
N SER A 124 4.23 -6.26 -1.79
CA SER A 124 5.53 -6.92 -1.69
C SER A 124 5.35 -8.42 -1.47
N LEU A 125 6.46 -9.16 -1.57
CA LEU A 125 6.48 -10.57 -1.24
C LEU A 125 5.99 -10.80 0.19
N ASN A 126 5.06 -11.74 0.36
CA ASN A 126 4.36 -12.08 1.61
C ASN A 126 3.34 -11.07 2.12
N ASP A 127 3.10 -9.97 1.41
CA ASP A 127 2.00 -9.06 1.77
C ASP A 127 0.66 -9.75 1.56
N THR A 128 -0.33 -9.35 2.35
CA THR A 128 -1.68 -9.88 2.31
C THR A 128 -2.68 -8.75 2.16
N PHE A 129 -3.55 -8.84 1.16
CA PHE A 129 -4.60 -7.87 0.87
C PHE A 129 -5.90 -8.62 0.60
N GLN A 130 -6.97 -8.27 1.31
CA GLN A 130 -8.28 -8.95 1.20
C GLN A 130 -8.17 -10.49 1.26
N GLU A 131 -7.39 -11.01 2.21
CA GLU A 131 -7.13 -12.44 2.42
C GLU A 131 -6.35 -13.13 1.28
N VAL A 132 -5.96 -12.37 0.26
CA VAL A 132 -5.08 -12.81 -0.82
C VAL A 132 -3.65 -12.48 -0.43
N LYS A 133 -2.82 -13.49 -0.21
CA LYS A 133 -1.40 -13.34 0.13
C LYS A 133 -0.54 -13.53 -1.11
N LEU A 134 0.32 -12.57 -1.42
CA LEU A 134 1.30 -12.71 -2.49
C LEU A 134 2.47 -13.58 -2.03
N ILE A 135 2.56 -14.82 -2.50
CA ILE A 135 3.62 -15.76 -2.11
C ILE A 135 4.87 -15.59 -2.98
N ARG A 136 4.68 -15.30 -4.27
CA ARG A 136 5.77 -15.15 -5.24
C ARG A 136 5.34 -14.25 -6.37
N GLY A 137 6.27 -13.50 -6.94
CA GLY A 137 6.04 -12.73 -8.15
C GLY A 137 7.24 -12.77 -9.09
N THR A 138 6.94 -12.87 -10.37
CA THR A 138 7.86 -12.79 -11.51
C THR A 138 7.39 -11.71 -12.47
N LYS A 139 8.12 -11.46 -13.56
CA LYS A 139 7.69 -10.45 -14.54
C LYS A 139 6.36 -10.84 -15.21
N SER A 140 6.16 -12.12 -15.49
CA SER A 140 5.04 -12.64 -16.28
C SER A 140 3.91 -13.24 -15.43
N SER A 141 4.14 -13.60 -14.17
CA SER A 141 3.10 -14.15 -13.31
C SER A 141 3.34 -13.93 -11.82
N ILE A 142 2.25 -13.96 -11.06
CA ILE A 142 2.25 -13.98 -9.60
C ILE A 142 1.59 -15.24 -9.06
N ARG A 143 2.03 -15.67 -7.88
CA ARG A 143 1.44 -16.77 -7.12
C ARG A 143 0.82 -16.21 -5.86
N VAL A 144 -0.48 -16.41 -5.71
CA VAL A 144 -1.25 -15.91 -4.58
C VAL A 144 -1.86 -17.07 -3.78
N LYS A 145 -1.97 -16.88 -2.46
CA LYS A 145 -2.71 -17.79 -1.57
C LYS A 145 -4.02 -17.13 -1.19
N TYR A 146 -5.12 -17.82 -1.41
CA TYR A 146 -6.44 -17.40 -0.96
C TYR A 146 -7.20 -18.63 -0.48
N ASP A 147 -7.83 -18.54 0.70
CA ASP A 147 -8.65 -19.61 1.28
C ASP A 147 -7.96 -21.00 1.29
N GLY A 148 -6.70 -21.03 1.73
CA GLY A 148 -5.90 -22.25 1.78
C GLY A 148 -5.47 -22.82 0.41
N ARG A 149 -5.94 -22.25 -0.71
CA ARG A 149 -5.55 -22.63 -2.08
C ARG A 149 -4.51 -21.68 -2.63
N THR A 150 -3.63 -22.21 -3.47
CA THR A 150 -2.62 -21.41 -4.17
C THR A 150 -2.98 -21.33 -5.64
N GLN A 151 -3.03 -20.12 -6.18
CA GLN A 151 -3.37 -19.84 -7.58
C GLN A 151 -2.20 -19.13 -8.26
N ASN A 152 -1.94 -19.48 -9.52
CA ASN A 152 -0.95 -18.81 -10.36
C ASN A 152 -1.69 -17.96 -11.38
N ILE A 153 -1.37 -16.66 -11.42
CA ILE A 153 -2.07 -15.66 -12.22
C ILE A 153 -1.03 -15.02 -13.14
N SER A 154 -1.26 -15.13 -14.44
CA SER A 154 -0.43 -14.49 -15.47
C SER A 154 -0.72 -13.00 -15.54
N LEU A 155 0.22 -12.23 -16.07
CA LEU A 155 0.06 -10.80 -16.31
C LEU A 155 -1.12 -10.59 -17.28
N THR A 156 -2.07 -9.76 -16.86
CA THR A 156 -3.17 -9.33 -17.73
C THR A 156 -2.61 -8.33 -18.74
N GLU A 157 -2.81 -8.59 -20.04
CA GLU A 157 -2.47 -7.69 -21.14
C GLU A 157 -3.44 -6.50 -21.26
#